data_AF-A0AAR2JIY8-F1
#
_entry.id   AF-A0AAR2JIY8-F1
#
_cell.length_a   1.000
_cell.length_b   1.000
_cell.length_c   1.000
_cell.angle_alpha   90.00
_cell.angle_beta   90.00
_cell.angle_gamma   90.00
#
_symmetry.space_group_name_H-M   'P 1'
#
loop_
_entity.id
_entity.type
_entity.pdbx_description
1 polymer ?
#
loop_
_entity_poly.entity_id
_entity_poly.type
_entity_poly.pdbx_seq_one_letter_code
_entity_poly.pdbx_strand_id
1 'polypeptide(L)'
;LGSSGLCVLHNEKLKLFCLDDQQPVCLVCQTSKKHKSHDFCPVDEAVTEFKVGHVKYFEMLNEAKRDYDQTAAHIKTQAQHTERQIKEGFEKLHQFLRDEEAARIAALKEEEEQKGQMMRRKIEEMNGEISALSDTIRNIEKEMEAEDVLFLQSSVLRAQLTPKDPEKTSGALINVGKHLSNLKFRVWENMQEVLQYTPVTLDPNTADPVLHLSDDLTAVENTKQRSSLPDNPERFDDGWCVLGSEGFNSGIHCWDVQVGDSDYWSLGVITESGTRKGDSFWGSVWRLNYDKNHSFTPKEKLQRVRVQLDWDRGKVTFTDLLTSTHLHTITHTFTQRVLPLFYNYSVHPLRILPVKPSVTVEQHS
;
A
#
# COMPACT_ATOMS: atom_id res chain seq x y z
N LEU A 1 -4.57 -55.72 28.41
CA LEU A 1 -5.90 -55.52 29.03
C LEU A 1 -6.63 -56.86 29.01
N GLY A 2 -6.92 -57.43 30.18
CA GLY A 2 -7.44 -58.80 30.33
C GLY A 2 -8.85 -58.97 29.76
N SER A 3 -9.00 -59.96 28.91
CA SER A 3 -10.17 -60.24 28.06
C SER A 3 -11.42 -60.81 28.76
N SER A 4 -11.58 -60.69 30.09
CA SER A 4 -12.69 -61.38 30.79
C SER A 4 -13.82 -60.48 31.31
N GLY A 5 -13.69 -59.15 31.31
CA GLY A 5 -14.71 -58.27 31.92
C GLY A 5 -14.93 -58.54 33.43
N LEU A 6 -13.97 -59.23 34.06
CA LEU A 6 -13.97 -59.59 35.47
C LEU A 6 -12.91 -58.77 36.23
N CYS A 7 -13.23 -58.41 37.46
CA CYS A 7 -12.34 -57.76 38.39
C CYS A 7 -11.21 -58.71 38.81
N VAL A 8 -9.96 -58.27 38.70
CA VAL A 8 -8.77 -59.07 39.04
C VAL A 8 -8.72 -59.44 40.53
N LEU A 9 -9.25 -58.58 41.41
CA LEU A 9 -9.20 -58.78 42.86
C LEU A 9 -10.32 -59.68 43.39
N HIS A 10 -11.50 -59.61 42.77
CA HIS A 10 -12.72 -60.22 43.30
C HIS A 10 -13.31 -61.29 42.37
N ASN A 11 -12.76 -61.45 41.16
CA ASN A 11 -13.29 -62.32 40.11
C ASN A 11 -14.77 -62.06 39.74
N GLU A 12 -15.23 -60.83 39.98
CA GLU A 12 -16.62 -60.39 39.79
C GLU A 12 -16.78 -59.55 38.52
N LYS A 13 -17.99 -59.53 37.91
CA LYS A 13 -18.25 -58.71 36.72
C LYS A 13 -18.03 -57.22 37.00
N LEU A 14 -17.31 -56.56 36.10
CA LEU A 14 -17.12 -55.11 36.09
C LEU A 14 -18.43 -54.45 35.63
N LYS A 15 -19.12 -53.77 36.55
CA LYS A 15 -20.44 -53.16 36.30
C LYS A 15 -20.46 -51.65 36.52
N LEU A 16 -19.46 -51.11 37.24
CA LEU A 16 -19.32 -49.68 37.52
C LEU A 16 -18.03 -49.14 36.90
N PHE A 17 -18.01 -47.86 36.59
CA PHE A 17 -16.84 -47.10 36.20
C PHE A 17 -16.54 -46.06 37.28
N CYS A 18 -15.32 -46.07 37.81
CA CYS A 18 -14.85 -45.09 38.79
C CYS A 18 -14.39 -43.83 38.06
N LEU A 19 -15.01 -42.68 38.33
CA LEU A 19 -14.71 -41.42 37.63
C LEU A 19 -13.36 -40.84 38.04
N ASP A 20 -12.98 -40.98 39.32
CA ASP A 20 -11.70 -40.46 39.84
C ASP A 20 -10.50 -41.28 39.36
N ASP A 21 -10.61 -42.60 39.39
CA ASP A 21 -9.53 -43.51 38.99
C ASP A 21 -9.56 -43.87 37.49
N GLN A 22 -10.58 -43.42 36.75
CA GLN A 22 -10.77 -43.69 35.32
C GLN A 22 -10.68 -45.19 34.95
N GLN A 23 -11.31 -46.05 35.76
CA GLN A 23 -11.22 -47.51 35.59
C GLN A 23 -12.55 -48.24 35.87
N PRO A 24 -12.85 -49.32 35.13
CA PRO A 24 -13.98 -50.18 35.44
C PRO A 24 -13.72 -50.98 36.72
N VAL A 25 -14.72 -51.06 37.60
CA VAL A 25 -14.66 -51.80 38.86
C VAL A 25 -15.89 -52.70 39.04
N CYS A 26 -15.77 -53.73 39.89
CA CYS A 26 -16.94 -54.51 40.34
C CYS A 26 -17.61 -53.85 41.55
N LEU A 27 -18.81 -54.31 41.89
CA LEU A 27 -19.59 -53.79 43.04
C LEU A 27 -18.86 -53.93 44.38
N VAL A 28 -18.01 -54.95 44.54
CA VAL A 28 -17.22 -55.13 45.77
C VAL A 28 -16.14 -54.04 45.91
N CYS A 29 -15.49 -53.65 44.81
CA CYS A 29 -14.50 -52.57 44.81
C CYS A 29 -15.09 -51.23 45.26
N GLN A 30 -16.35 -50.93 44.87
CA GLN A 30 -17.03 -49.70 45.28
C GLN A 30 -17.10 -49.56 46.80
N THR A 31 -17.34 -50.67 47.51
CA THR A 31 -17.42 -50.69 48.99
C THR A 31 -16.05 -50.74 49.69
N SER A 32 -14.96 -50.87 48.93
CA SER A 32 -13.63 -50.97 49.50
C SER A 32 -13.17 -49.63 50.08
N LYS A 33 -12.29 -49.68 51.09
CA LYS A 33 -11.67 -48.46 51.66
C LYS A 33 -10.97 -47.61 50.60
N LYS A 34 -10.48 -48.22 49.51
CA LYS A 34 -9.78 -47.53 48.42
C LYS A 34 -10.70 -46.55 47.69
N HIS A 35 -11.98 -46.87 47.53
CA HIS A 35 -12.91 -46.05 46.74
C HIS A 35 -14.00 -45.38 47.58
N LYS A 36 -13.77 -45.22 48.89
CA LYS A 36 -14.79 -44.75 49.83
C LYS A 36 -15.37 -43.36 49.49
N SER A 37 -14.62 -42.52 48.78
CA SER A 37 -14.98 -41.15 48.41
C SER A 37 -14.97 -40.91 46.90
N HIS A 38 -14.99 -41.97 46.09
CA HIS A 38 -14.96 -41.83 44.63
C HIS A 38 -16.38 -41.85 44.07
N ASP A 39 -16.56 -41.16 42.95
CA ASP A 39 -17.81 -41.15 42.20
C ASP A 39 -17.82 -42.28 41.17
N PHE A 40 -19.03 -42.79 40.91
CA PHE A 40 -19.26 -43.94 40.05
C PHE A 40 -20.47 -43.75 39.16
N CYS A 41 -20.39 -44.28 37.95
CA CYS A 41 -21.54 -44.50 37.07
C CYS A 41 -21.56 -45.95 36.57
N PRO A 42 -22.72 -46.46 36.10
CA PRO A 42 -22.78 -47.72 35.38
C PRO A 42 -21.84 -47.74 34.17
N VAL A 43 -21.22 -48.89 33.89
CA VAL A 43 -20.30 -49.04 32.74
C VAL A 43 -20.99 -48.67 31.42
N ASP A 44 -22.27 -48.99 31.25
CA ASP A 44 -23.02 -48.68 30.02
C ASP A 44 -23.20 -47.16 29.83
N GLU A 45 -23.39 -46.40 30.91
CA GLU A 45 -23.45 -44.93 30.89
C GLU A 45 -22.08 -44.35 30.54
N ALA A 46 -21.02 -44.77 31.22
CA ALA A 46 -19.65 -44.34 30.92
C ALA A 46 -19.26 -44.63 29.47
N VAL A 47 -19.56 -45.83 28.95
CA VAL A 47 -19.30 -46.21 27.56
C VAL A 47 -20.05 -45.30 26.59
N THR A 48 -21.29 -44.94 26.91
CA THR A 48 -22.08 -44.02 26.08
C THR A 48 -21.47 -42.63 26.06
N GLU A 49 -21.08 -42.09 27.23
CA GLU A 49 -20.41 -40.80 27.34
C GLU A 49 -19.07 -40.76 26.59
N PHE A 50 -18.22 -41.78 26.75
CA PHE A 50 -16.96 -41.89 26.01
C PHE A 50 -17.18 -41.98 24.49
N LYS A 51 -18.18 -42.76 24.04
CA LYS A 51 -18.54 -42.84 22.62
C LYS A 51 -18.98 -41.49 22.07
N VAL A 52 -19.87 -40.78 22.78
CA VAL A 52 -20.31 -39.44 22.38
C VAL A 52 -19.14 -38.46 22.36
N GLY A 53 -18.26 -38.50 23.36
CA GLY A 53 -17.04 -37.69 23.41
C GLY A 53 -16.11 -37.96 22.23
N HIS A 54 -15.88 -39.23 21.87
CA HIS A 54 -15.07 -39.61 20.72
C HIS A 54 -15.70 -39.18 19.38
N VAL A 55 -17.02 -39.31 19.22
CA VAL A 55 -17.72 -38.83 18.02
C VAL A 55 -17.59 -37.31 17.89
N LYS A 56 -17.82 -36.56 18.96
CA LYS A 56 -17.64 -35.10 18.97
C LYS A 56 -16.22 -34.69 18.64
N TYR A 57 -15.21 -35.34 19.25
CA TYR A 57 -13.81 -35.08 18.95
C TYR A 57 -13.46 -35.41 17.49
N PHE A 58 -13.99 -36.51 16.96
CA PHE A 58 -13.83 -36.88 15.54
C PHE A 58 -14.48 -35.85 14.60
N GLU A 59 -15.66 -35.34 14.93
CA GLU A 59 -16.33 -34.26 14.18
C GLU A 59 -15.50 -32.98 14.19
N MET A 60 -15.02 -32.54 15.36
CA MET A 60 -14.14 -31.37 15.50
C MET A 60 -12.85 -31.51 14.68
N LEU A 61 -12.23 -32.69 14.66
CA LEU A 61 -11.04 -32.95 13.84
C LEU A 61 -11.35 -32.87 12.34
N ASN A 62 -12.52 -33.35 11.90
CA ASN A 62 -12.91 -33.27 10.49
C ASN A 62 -13.25 -31.83 10.07
N GLU A 63 -13.84 -31.03 10.95
CA GLU A 63 -14.09 -29.61 10.72
C GLU A 63 -12.77 -28.85 10.59
N ALA A 64 -11.86 -28.98 11.57
CA ALA A 64 -10.54 -28.38 11.52
C ALA A 64 -9.76 -28.79 10.26
N LYS A 65 -9.87 -30.05 9.83
CA LYS A 65 -9.26 -30.50 8.58
C LYS A 65 -9.83 -29.76 7.35
N ARG A 66 -11.14 -29.56 7.27
CA ARG A 66 -11.77 -28.81 6.17
C ARG A 66 -11.31 -27.36 6.15
N ASP A 67 -11.19 -26.74 7.33
CA ASP A 67 -10.68 -25.37 7.46
C ASP A 67 -9.23 -25.27 7.01
N TYR A 68 -8.39 -26.24 7.36
CA TYR A 68 -7.01 -26.32 6.86
C TYR A 68 -6.95 -26.54 5.35
N ASP A 69 -7.79 -27.40 4.78
CA ASP A 69 -7.87 -27.64 3.33
C ASP A 69 -8.29 -26.36 2.60
N GLN A 70 -9.29 -25.63 3.12
CA GLN A 70 -9.74 -24.34 2.57
C GLN A 70 -8.65 -23.27 2.69
N THR A 71 -7.97 -23.19 3.82
CA THR A 71 -6.86 -22.26 4.05
C THR A 71 -5.71 -22.54 3.10
N ALA A 72 -5.33 -23.81 2.90
CA ALA A 72 -4.28 -24.20 1.96
C ALA A 72 -4.63 -23.81 0.51
N ALA A 73 -5.89 -24.01 0.10
CA ALA A 73 -6.37 -23.58 -1.22
C ALA A 73 -6.37 -22.05 -1.36
N HIS A 74 -6.76 -21.33 -0.30
CA HIS A 74 -6.76 -19.88 -0.27
C HIS A 74 -5.35 -19.30 -0.37
N ILE A 75 -4.37 -19.84 0.37
CA ILE A 75 -2.97 -19.41 0.33
C ILE A 75 -2.45 -19.41 -1.11
N LYS A 76 -2.75 -20.47 -1.88
CA LYS A 76 -2.32 -20.57 -3.28
C LYS A 76 -2.95 -19.47 -4.15
N THR A 77 -4.26 -19.27 -4.01
CA THR A 77 -5.01 -18.25 -4.78
C THR A 77 -4.56 -16.84 -4.42
N GLN A 78 -4.40 -16.56 -3.11
CA GLN A 78 -3.95 -15.28 -2.57
C GLN A 78 -2.53 -14.97 -3.03
N ALA A 79 -1.61 -15.94 -3.02
CA ALA A 79 -0.25 -15.76 -3.51
C ALA A 79 -0.22 -15.42 -5.01
N GLN A 80 -0.99 -16.12 -5.84
CA GLN A 80 -1.08 -15.84 -7.28
C GLN A 80 -1.68 -14.47 -7.57
N HIS A 81 -2.72 -14.08 -6.84
CA HIS A 81 -3.33 -12.75 -6.96
C HIS A 81 -2.33 -11.65 -6.56
N THR A 82 -1.64 -11.82 -5.43
CA THR A 82 -0.63 -10.89 -4.93
C THR A 82 0.54 -10.76 -5.92
N GLU A 83 1.03 -11.88 -6.47
CA GLU A 83 2.07 -11.87 -7.51
C GLU A 83 1.64 -11.06 -8.74
N ARG A 84 0.39 -11.23 -9.18
CA ARG A 84 -0.16 -10.45 -10.29
C ARG A 84 -0.21 -8.95 -9.98
N GLN A 85 -0.70 -8.57 -8.81
CA GLN A 85 -0.74 -7.16 -8.38
C GLN A 85 0.67 -6.54 -8.30
N ILE A 86 1.65 -7.29 -7.79
CA ILE A 86 3.07 -6.87 -7.80
C ILE A 86 3.54 -6.61 -9.24
N LYS A 87 3.29 -7.55 -10.16
CA LYS A 87 3.68 -7.40 -11.57
C LYS A 87 3.01 -6.19 -12.22
N GLU A 88 1.73 -5.98 -12.00
CA GLU A 88 0.98 -4.83 -12.50
C GLU A 88 1.54 -3.50 -11.94
N GLY A 89 1.92 -3.46 -10.67
CA GLY A 89 2.59 -2.31 -10.05
C GLY A 89 3.93 -1.98 -10.70
N PHE A 90 4.79 -2.99 -10.92
CA PHE A 90 6.07 -2.81 -11.60
C PHE A 90 5.91 -2.40 -13.07
N GLU A 91 4.92 -2.93 -13.78
CA GLU A 91 4.69 -2.57 -15.18
C GLU A 91 4.34 -1.09 -15.33
N LYS A 92 3.56 -0.52 -14.40
CA LYS A 92 3.30 0.94 -14.37
C LYS A 92 4.58 1.75 -14.22
N LEU A 93 5.50 1.32 -13.35
CA LEU A 93 6.79 1.97 -13.16
C LEU A 93 7.68 1.84 -14.40
N HIS A 94 7.73 0.65 -15.02
CA HIS A 94 8.47 0.44 -16.26
C HIS A 94 7.93 1.30 -17.41
N GLN A 95 6.60 1.40 -17.54
CA GLN A 95 5.97 2.25 -18.54
C GLN A 95 6.35 3.72 -18.34
N PHE A 96 6.25 4.22 -17.11
CA PHE A 96 6.68 5.58 -16.78
C PHE A 96 8.14 5.84 -17.17
N LEU A 97 9.05 4.92 -16.85
CA LEU A 97 10.47 5.07 -17.18
C LEU A 97 10.73 5.09 -18.68
N ARG A 98 10.02 4.25 -19.45
CA ARG A 98 10.09 4.25 -20.92
C ARG A 98 9.58 5.56 -21.51
N ASP A 99 8.49 6.08 -20.96
CA ASP A 99 7.89 7.34 -21.42
C ASP A 99 8.81 8.55 -21.13
N GLU A 100 9.40 8.63 -19.93
CA GLU A 100 10.37 9.68 -19.58
C GLU A 100 11.65 9.55 -20.43
N GLU A 101 12.18 8.34 -20.65
CA GLU A 101 13.32 8.12 -21.53
C GLU A 101 13.02 8.59 -22.96
N ALA A 102 11.87 8.19 -23.52
CA ALA A 102 11.47 8.58 -24.86
C ALA A 102 11.31 10.11 -24.99
N ALA A 103 10.68 10.76 -24.00
CA ALA A 103 10.52 12.21 -23.97
C ALA A 103 11.87 12.95 -23.95
N ARG A 104 12.84 12.44 -23.18
CA ARG A 104 14.20 13.02 -23.11
C ARG A 104 14.96 12.86 -24.42
N ILE A 105 14.89 11.69 -25.04
CA ILE A 105 15.51 11.45 -26.34
C ILE A 105 14.87 12.33 -27.42
N ALA A 106 13.54 12.51 -27.39
CA ALA A 106 12.83 13.39 -28.30
C ALA A 106 13.30 14.85 -28.15
N ALA A 107 13.41 15.36 -26.92
CA ALA A 107 13.91 16.71 -26.66
C ALA A 107 15.36 16.91 -27.12
N LEU A 108 16.21 15.88 -27.04
CA LEU A 108 17.57 15.91 -27.59
C LEU A 108 17.56 15.98 -29.12
N LYS A 109 16.74 15.16 -29.79
CA LYS A 109 16.61 15.15 -31.25
C LYS A 109 16.05 16.47 -31.79
N GLU A 110 15.12 17.08 -31.07
CA GLU A 110 14.60 18.41 -31.42
C GLU A 110 15.72 19.47 -31.35
N GLU A 111 16.53 19.45 -30.30
CA GLU A 111 17.68 20.36 -30.17
C GLU A 111 18.73 20.13 -31.26
N GLU A 112 19.00 18.87 -31.61
CA GLU A 112 19.87 18.50 -32.72
C GLU A 112 19.38 19.09 -34.05
N GLU A 113 18.10 18.90 -34.38
CA GLU A 113 17.52 19.42 -35.63
C GLU A 113 17.55 20.95 -35.66
N GLN A 114 17.17 21.61 -34.56
CA GLN A 114 17.20 23.08 -34.46
C GLN A 114 18.62 23.63 -34.69
N LYS A 115 19.63 23.03 -34.05
CA LYS A 115 21.04 23.44 -34.19
C LYS A 115 21.61 23.08 -35.55
N GLY A 116 21.21 21.94 -36.11
CA GLY A 116 21.54 21.53 -37.48
C GLY A 116 21.01 22.52 -38.52
N GLN A 117 19.74 22.93 -38.41
CA GLN A 117 19.13 23.93 -39.28
C GLN A 117 19.79 25.30 -39.16
N MET A 118 20.13 25.74 -37.94
CA MET A 118 20.91 26.96 -37.74
C MET A 118 22.23 26.89 -38.51
N MET A 119 22.97 25.78 -38.42
CA MET A 119 24.26 25.68 -39.09
C MET A 119 24.15 25.57 -40.60
N ARG A 120 23.13 24.89 -41.14
CA ARG A 120 22.86 24.87 -42.58
C ARG A 120 22.66 26.29 -43.13
N ARG A 121 21.85 27.11 -42.47
CA ARG A 121 21.64 28.52 -42.86
C ARG A 121 22.93 29.33 -42.84
N LYS A 122 23.78 29.14 -41.82
CA LYS A 122 25.07 29.84 -41.72
C LYS A 122 26.06 29.42 -42.82
N ILE A 123 26.05 28.15 -43.21
CA ILE A 123 26.84 27.67 -44.35
C ILE A 123 26.33 28.27 -45.66
N GLU A 124 25.02 28.36 -45.86
CA GLU A 124 24.43 28.99 -47.05
C GLU A 124 24.77 30.49 -47.14
N GLU A 125 24.70 31.21 -46.03
CA GLU A 125 25.10 32.62 -45.93
C GLU A 125 26.58 32.80 -46.33
N MET A 126 27.49 32.01 -45.73
CA MET A 126 28.91 32.02 -46.09
C MET A 126 29.16 31.66 -47.56
N ASN A 127 28.46 30.65 -48.10
CA ASN A 127 28.60 30.28 -49.51
C ASN A 127 28.18 31.43 -50.44
N GLY A 128 27.14 32.20 -50.06
CA GLY A 128 26.74 33.41 -50.76
C GLY A 128 27.82 34.48 -50.73
N GLU A 129 28.40 34.75 -49.57
CA GLU A 129 29.52 35.72 -49.41
C GLU A 129 30.76 35.30 -50.21
N ILE A 130 31.14 34.02 -50.14
CA ILE A 130 32.28 33.46 -50.91
C ILE A 130 32.03 33.61 -52.41
N SER A 131 30.81 33.35 -52.88
CA SER A 131 30.47 33.49 -54.31
C SER A 131 30.55 34.95 -54.76
N ALA A 132 29.99 35.88 -53.99
CA ALA A 132 30.07 37.31 -54.27
C ALA A 132 31.53 37.84 -54.26
N LEU A 133 32.35 37.35 -53.32
CA LEU A 133 33.77 37.68 -53.27
C LEU A 133 34.52 37.12 -54.48
N SER A 134 34.22 35.87 -54.88
CA SER A 134 34.83 35.23 -56.04
C SER A 134 34.49 35.96 -57.35
N ASP A 135 33.24 36.41 -57.51
CA ASP A 135 32.83 37.23 -58.65
C ASP A 135 33.56 38.58 -58.67
N THR A 136 33.76 39.18 -57.49
CA THR A 136 34.52 40.43 -57.34
C THR A 136 35.99 40.23 -57.74
N ILE A 137 36.64 39.16 -57.28
CA ILE A 137 38.02 38.82 -57.65
C ILE A 137 38.14 38.65 -59.17
N ARG A 138 37.24 37.90 -59.80
CA ARG A 138 37.26 37.69 -61.26
C ARG A 138 37.09 39.00 -62.04
N ASN A 139 36.26 39.93 -61.54
CA ASN A 139 36.10 41.24 -62.17
C ASN A 139 37.38 42.09 -62.05
N ILE A 140 38.03 42.04 -60.88
CA ILE A 140 39.32 42.70 -60.62
C ILE A 140 40.39 42.14 -61.57
N GLU A 141 40.49 40.82 -61.74
CA GLU A 141 41.44 40.19 -62.66
C GLU A 141 41.26 40.68 -64.11
N LYS A 142 40.01 40.85 -64.58
CA LYS A 142 39.72 41.39 -65.91
C LYS A 142 40.08 42.88 -66.04
N GLU A 143 39.84 43.69 -65.01
CA GLU A 143 40.23 45.11 -65.00
C GLU A 143 41.77 45.25 -65.09
N MET A 144 42.51 44.37 -64.41
CA MET A 144 43.98 44.33 -64.47
C MET A 144 44.52 44.00 -65.87
N GLU A 145 43.84 43.15 -66.63
CA GLU A 145 44.25 42.81 -68.00
C GLU A 145 43.96 43.93 -69.01
N ALA A 146 43.01 44.83 -68.70
CA ALA A 146 42.53 45.84 -69.64
C ALA A 146 43.29 47.18 -69.58
N GLU A 147 43.40 47.82 -68.40
CA GLU A 147 44.02 49.16 -68.29
C GLU A 147 44.47 49.52 -66.86
N ASP A 148 45.79 49.63 -66.64
CA ASP A 148 46.43 49.76 -65.32
C ASP A 148 45.97 50.99 -64.49
N VAL A 149 45.69 52.12 -65.15
CA VAL A 149 45.35 53.38 -64.46
C VAL A 149 43.93 53.35 -63.89
N LEU A 150 42.97 52.78 -64.62
CA LEU A 150 41.60 52.61 -64.16
C LEU A 150 41.51 51.58 -63.03
N PHE A 151 42.32 50.51 -63.13
CA PHE A 151 42.47 49.52 -62.07
C PHE A 151 42.99 50.14 -60.76
N LEU A 152 44.03 50.98 -60.81
CA LEU A 152 44.57 51.63 -59.61
C LEU A 152 43.55 52.57 -58.94
N GLN A 153 42.78 53.34 -59.73
CA GLN A 153 41.74 54.22 -59.17
C GLN A 153 40.59 53.43 -58.53
N SER A 154 40.14 52.34 -59.15
CA SER A 154 39.05 51.49 -58.63
C SER A 154 39.47 50.69 -57.38
N SER A 155 40.75 50.33 -57.28
CA SER A 155 41.34 49.59 -56.15
C SER A 155 41.47 50.44 -54.89
N VAL A 156 41.90 51.70 -55.02
CA VAL A 156 42.03 52.63 -53.88
C VAL A 156 40.68 52.91 -53.23
N LEU A 157 39.59 53.03 -54.02
CA LEU A 157 38.24 53.22 -53.49
C LEU A 157 37.74 51.99 -52.71
N ARG A 158 38.07 50.78 -53.18
CA ARG A 158 37.65 49.51 -52.56
C ARG A 158 38.48 49.12 -51.34
N ALA A 159 39.76 49.47 -51.28
CA ALA A 159 40.62 49.22 -50.13
C ALA A 159 40.15 49.92 -48.84
N GLN A 160 39.24 50.90 -48.94
CA GLN A 160 38.60 51.55 -47.80
C GLN A 160 37.46 50.71 -47.18
N LEU A 161 37.00 49.64 -47.83
CA LEU A 161 36.05 48.68 -47.27
C LEU A 161 36.80 47.62 -46.47
N THR A 162 36.68 47.67 -45.15
CA THR A 162 37.32 46.68 -44.27
C THR A 162 36.54 45.36 -44.31
N PRO A 163 37.18 44.22 -44.59
CA PRO A 163 36.53 42.91 -44.45
C PRO A 163 36.08 42.72 -43.00
N LYS A 164 34.86 42.21 -42.80
CA LYS A 164 34.40 41.79 -41.48
C LYS A 164 34.84 40.35 -41.24
N ASP A 165 35.39 40.08 -40.07
CA ASP A 165 35.72 38.71 -39.68
C ASP A 165 34.44 37.88 -39.52
N PRO A 166 34.44 36.60 -39.95
CA PRO A 166 33.31 35.71 -39.70
C PRO A 166 33.07 35.54 -38.19
N GLU A 167 31.89 35.92 -37.72
CA GLU A 167 31.52 35.76 -36.31
C GLU A 167 31.36 34.28 -35.94
N LYS A 168 31.90 33.89 -34.78
CA LYS A 168 31.67 32.56 -34.21
C LYS A 168 30.25 32.46 -33.67
N THR A 169 29.48 31.49 -34.16
CA THR A 169 28.11 31.25 -33.69
C THR A 169 28.10 30.69 -32.26
N SER A 170 27.57 31.46 -31.31
CA SER A 170 27.34 31.01 -29.94
C SER A 170 26.21 29.98 -29.89
N GLY A 171 26.31 28.97 -29.01
CA GLY A 171 25.24 27.99 -28.77
C GLY A 171 25.05 26.93 -29.86
N ALA A 172 25.98 26.79 -30.81
CA ALA A 172 25.87 25.85 -31.93
C ALA A 172 25.94 24.36 -31.51
N LEU A 173 26.61 24.05 -30.40
CA LEU A 173 26.79 22.67 -29.92
C LEU A 173 25.65 22.24 -29.01
N ILE A 174 25.35 20.93 -28.96
CA ILE A 174 24.38 20.33 -28.04
C ILE A 174 24.68 20.72 -26.59
N ASN A 175 23.65 21.13 -25.86
CA ASN A 175 23.75 21.42 -24.43
C ASN A 175 23.64 20.11 -23.64
N VAL A 176 24.76 19.37 -23.58
CA VAL A 176 24.84 18.09 -22.88
C VAL A 176 24.41 18.22 -21.40
N GLY A 177 24.78 19.33 -20.75
CA GLY A 177 24.41 19.61 -19.36
C GLY A 177 22.90 19.69 -19.15
N LYS A 178 22.15 20.33 -20.05
CA LYS A 178 20.68 20.40 -20.00
C LYS A 178 20.03 19.01 -20.00
N HIS A 179 20.59 18.08 -20.77
CA HIS A 179 20.03 16.73 -20.94
C HIS A 179 20.46 15.75 -19.85
N LEU A 180 21.69 15.84 -19.36
CA LEU A 180 22.26 14.85 -18.43
C LEU A 180 22.34 15.31 -16.97
N SER A 181 22.33 16.62 -16.69
CA SER A 181 22.46 17.13 -15.32
C SER A 181 21.29 16.66 -14.45
N ASN A 182 21.63 15.96 -13.36
CA ASN A 182 20.67 15.39 -12.41
C ASN A 182 19.58 14.53 -13.05
N LEU A 183 19.86 13.89 -14.20
CA LEU A 183 18.88 13.10 -14.96
C LEU A 183 18.12 12.10 -14.06
N LYS A 184 18.85 11.24 -13.35
CA LYS A 184 18.25 10.21 -12.49
C LYS A 184 17.40 10.81 -11.36
N PHE A 185 17.87 11.90 -10.77
CA PHE A 185 17.14 12.59 -9.70
C PHE A 185 15.85 13.24 -10.22
N ARG A 186 15.90 13.92 -11.37
CA ARG A 186 14.72 14.52 -12.00
C ARG A 186 13.69 13.49 -12.43
N VAL A 187 14.14 12.35 -12.97
CA VAL A 187 13.24 11.22 -13.30
C VAL A 187 12.54 10.73 -12.03
N TRP A 188 13.28 10.57 -10.94
CA TRP A 188 12.72 10.17 -9.65
C TRP A 188 11.77 11.24 -9.06
N GLU A 189 12.10 12.52 -9.17
CA GLU A 189 11.25 13.64 -8.73
C GLU A 189 9.93 13.67 -9.50
N ASN A 190 9.98 13.56 -10.84
CA ASN A 190 8.79 13.42 -11.68
C ASN A 190 7.99 12.15 -11.33
N MET A 191 8.67 11.07 -10.92
CA MET A 191 8.01 9.83 -10.51
C MET A 191 7.13 10.04 -9.27
N GLN A 192 7.42 11.03 -8.42
CA GLN A 192 6.57 11.33 -7.26
C GLN A 192 5.16 11.76 -7.65
N GLU A 193 4.94 12.28 -8.86
CA GLU A 193 3.60 12.67 -9.33
C GLU A 193 2.72 11.45 -9.65
N VAL A 194 3.33 10.32 -10.02
CA VAL A 194 2.63 9.07 -10.32
C VAL A 194 2.62 8.09 -9.13
N LEU A 195 3.48 8.31 -8.14
CA LEU A 195 3.54 7.52 -6.91
C LEU A 195 2.55 8.07 -5.87
N GLN A 196 1.62 7.23 -5.45
CA GLN A 196 0.76 7.51 -4.31
C GLN A 196 1.38 6.89 -3.07
N TYR A 197 1.75 7.72 -2.09
CA TYR A 197 2.17 7.25 -0.78
C TYR A 197 0.98 7.33 0.18
N THR A 198 0.51 6.20 0.68
CA THR A 198 -0.50 6.13 1.73
C THR A 198 0.15 5.80 3.07
N PRO A 199 0.00 6.63 4.12
CA PRO A 199 0.60 6.38 5.44
C PRO A 199 0.10 5.10 6.12
N VAL A 200 -1.05 4.58 5.69
CA VAL A 200 -1.67 3.35 6.17
C VAL A 200 -2.24 2.60 4.98
N THR A 201 -2.11 1.28 4.98
CA THR A 201 -2.81 0.36 4.07
C THR A 201 -3.62 -0.64 4.88
N LEU A 202 -4.69 -1.17 4.30
CA LEU A 202 -5.60 -2.11 4.95
C LEU A 202 -5.07 -3.55 4.88
N ASP A 203 -5.34 -4.35 5.91
CA ASP A 203 -4.96 -5.76 5.96
C ASP A 203 -6.13 -6.69 5.56
N PRO A 204 -6.08 -7.34 4.39
CA PRO A 204 -7.11 -8.30 3.95
C PRO A 204 -7.34 -9.48 4.89
N ASN A 205 -6.34 -9.87 5.69
CA ASN A 205 -6.47 -11.00 6.61
C ASN A 205 -7.31 -10.65 7.83
N THR A 206 -7.38 -9.37 8.19
CA THR A 206 -8.19 -8.87 9.32
C THR A 206 -9.63 -8.55 8.93
N ALA A 207 -9.88 -8.27 7.64
CA ALA A 207 -11.17 -7.78 7.17
C ALA A 207 -12.32 -8.77 7.42
N ASP A 208 -13.42 -8.25 7.96
CA ASP A 208 -14.69 -8.96 8.04
C ASP A 208 -15.10 -9.51 6.65
N PRO A 209 -15.57 -10.76 6.54
CA PRO A 209 -15.93 -11.39 5.27
C PRO A 209 -16.92 -10.64 4.37
N VAL A 210 -17.72 -9.71 4.87
CA VAL A 210 -18.65 -8.91 4.01
C VAL A 210 -18.02 -7.65 3.43
N LEU A 211 -16.82 -7.31 3.89
CA LEU A 211 -16.06 -6.17 3.38
C LEU A 211 -15.26 -6.55 2.14
N HIS A 212 -15.17 -5.59 1.23
CA HIS A 212 -14.33 -5.66 0.05
C HIS A 212 -13.30 -4.54 0.10
N LEU A 213 -12.04 -4.88 -0.22
CA LEU A 213 -10.92 -3.95 -0.23
C LEU A 213 -10.54 -3.63 -1.68
N SER A 214 -10.11 -2.40 -1.94
CA SER A 214 -9.53 -2.04 -3.23
C SER A 214 -8.18 -2.73 -3.47
N ASP A 215 -7.79 -2.88 -4.74
CA ASP A 215 -6.51 -3.50 -5.12
C ASP A 215 -5.27 -2.80 -4.53
N ASP A 216 -5.36 -1.49 -4.31
CA ASP A 216 -4.29 -0.69 -3.68
C ASP A 216 -4.32 -0.72 -2.15
N LEU A 217 -5.28 -1.46 -1.55
CA LEU A 217 -5.49 -1.59 -0.11
C LEU A 217 -5.74 -0.26 0.60
N THR A 218 -6.28 0.74 -0.11
CA THR A 218 -6.57 2.06 0.46
C THR A 218 -8.05 2.30 0.73
N ALA A 219 -8.95 1.46 0.21
CA ALA A 219 -10.39 1.64 0.38
C ALA A 219 -11.09 0.37 0.85
N VAL A 220 -12.16 0.57 1.61
CA VAL A 220 -13.02 -0.50 2.12
C VAL A 220 -14.49 -0.15 1.98
N GLU A 221 -15.26 -1.07 1.41
CA GLU A 221 -16.72 -0.97 1.24
C GLU A 221 -17.42 -2.23 1.74
N ASN A 222 -18.66 -2.06 2.19
CA ASN A 222 -19.51 -3.19 2.53
C ASN A 222 -20.32 -3.62 1.30
N THR A 223 -20.02 -4.79 0.75
CA THR A 223 -20.74 -5.30 -0.43
C THR A 223 -22.08 -5.95 -0.08
N LYS A 224 -22.38 -6.11 1.21
CA LYS A 224 -23.50 -6.91 1.75
C LYS A 224 -23.47 -8.38 1.32
N GLN A 225 -22.40 -8.82 0.66
CA GLN A 225 -22.20 -10.18 0.22
C GLN A 225 -21.02 -10.77 1.00
N ARG A 226 -21.28 -11.87 1.72
CA ARG A 226 -20.23 -12.59 2.43
C ARG A 226 -19.32 -13.29 1.42
N SER A 227 -18.04 -12.93 1.43
CA SER A 227 -17.01 -13.59 0.66
C SER A 227 -16.62 -14.93 1.27
N SER A 228 -16.18 -15.88 0.45
CA SER A 228 -15.73 -17.21 0.87
C SER A 228 -14.26 -17.20 1.31
N LEU A 229 -13.92 -16.34 2.26
CA LEU A 229 -12.58 -16.30 2.86
C LEU A 229 -12.46 -17.35 3.97
N PRO A 230 -11.29 -17.99 4.12
CA PRO A 230 -11.04 -18.85 5.27
C PRO A 230 -11.05 -18.00 6.56
N ASP A 231 -11.55 -18.61 7.64
CA ASP A 231 -11.42 -18.01 8.96
C ASP A 231 -9.96 -18.07 9.43
N ASN A 232 -9.57 -17.09 10.23
CA ASN A 232 -8.28 -17.04 10.90
C ASN A 232 -8.41 -16.22 12.20
N PRO A 233 -7.46 -16.33 13.14
CA PRO A 233 -7.52 -15.60 14.40
C PRO A 233 -7.53 -14.06 14.26
N GLU A 234 -6.89 -13.53 13.22
CA GLU A 234 -6.74 -12.10 12.97
C GLU A 234 -8.01 -11.46 12.37
N ARG A 235 -8.88 -12.27 11.74
CA ARG A 235 -10.08 -11.84 11.04
C ARG A 235 -11.20 -11.46 12.01
N PHE A 236 -11.86 -10.33 11.76
CA PHE A 236 -13.15 -10.04 12.38
C PHE A 236 -14.21 -11.03 11.88
N ASP A 237 -14.86 -11.73 12.80
CA ASP A 237 -15.99 -12.62 12.49
C ASP A 237 -17.33 -11.88 12.46
N ASP A 238 -17.37 -10.71 13.10
CA ASP A 238 -18.49 -9.80 13.22
C ASP A 238 -17.99 -8.35 13.36
N GLY A 239 -18.83 -7.38 13.00
CA GLY A 239 -18.62 -5.98 13.28
C GLY A 239 -18.00 -5.15 12.15
N TRP A 240 -18.04 -5.58 10.88
CA TRP A 240 -17.72 -4.74 9.70
C TRP A 240 -16.41 -3.95 9.82
N CYS A 241 -15.40 -4.56 10.45
CA CYS A 241 -14.10 -3.94 10.72
C CYS A 241 -13.00 -4.50 9.82
N VAL A 242 -12.00 -3.66 9.57
CA VAL A 242 -10.70 -4.02 9.00
C VAL A 242 -9.62 -3.19 9.69
N LEU A 243 -8.42 -3.75 9.84
CA LEU A 243 -7.28 -3.06 10.44
C LEU A 243 -6.31 -2.54 9.38
N GLY A 244 -5.48 -1.59 9.80
CA GLY A 244 -4.24 -1.28 9.08
C GLY A 244 -3.27 -2.46 9.14
N SER A 245 -2.48 -2.63 8.09
CA SER A 245 -1.42 -3.65 7.94
C SER A 245 -0.23 -3.41 8.88
N GLU A 246 0.03 -2.16 9.23
CA GLU A 246 1.11 -1.76 10.13
C GLU A 246 0.56 -1.15 11.41
N GLY A 247 1.21 -1.47 12.53
CA GLY A 247 0.88 -0.94 13.85
C GLY A 247 1.98 -0.06 14.40
N PHE A 248 1.59 0.88 15.26
CA PHE A 248 2.44 1.92 15.81
C PHE A 248 2.73 1.67 17.29
N ASN A 249 3.97 1.91 17.72
CA ASN A 249 4.44 1.73 19.10
C ASN A 249 5.25 2.91 19.64
N SER A 250 5.32 4.02 18.91
CA SER A 250 6.02 5.26 19.29
C SER A 250 5.70 6.38 18.30
N GLY A 251 5.93 7.63 18.70
CA GLY A 251 5.87 8.78 17.81
C GLY A 251 4.46 9.27 17.46
N ILE A 252 4.40 10.12 16.43
CA ILE A 252 3.17 10.75 15.95
C ILE A 252 2.89 10.27 14.53
N HIS A 253 1.69 9.74 14.31
CA HIS A 253 1.23 9.19 13.03
C HIS A 253 -0.09 9.84 12.64
N CYS A 254 -0.28 10.08 11.34
CA CYS A 254 -1.50 10.66 10.83
C CYS A 254 -1.91 10.03 9.50
N TRP A 255 -3.21 9.82 9.34
CA TRP A 255 -3.81 9.41 8.08
C TRP A 255 -5.15 10.11 7.89
N ASP A 256 -5.42 10.43 6.63
CA ASP A 256 -6.62 11.14 6.20
C ASP A 256 -7.55 10.15 5.52
N VAL A 257 -8.83 10.18 5.89
CA VAL A 257 -9.83 9.26 5.36
C VAL A 257 -10.96 10.05 4.74
N GLN A 258 -11.21 9.82 3.46
CA GLN A 258 -12.43 10.23 2.80
C GLN A 258 -13.56 9.29 3.22
N VAL A 259 -14.56 9.86 3.89
CA VAL A 259 -15.75 9.15 4.38
C VAL A 259 -16.99 9.40 3.50
N GLY A 260 -16.96 10.49 2.71
CA GLY A 260 -17.88 10.74 1.60
C GLY A 260 -19.37 10.64 1.95
N ASP A 261 -20.06 9.71 1.28
CA ASP A 261 -21.49 9.43 1.45
C ASP A 261 -21.78 8.28 2.41
N SER A 262 -20.78 7.80 3.16
CA SER A 262 -20.99 6.76 4.16
C SER A 262 -21.81 7.30 5.34
N ASP A 263 -22.98 6.69 5.53
CA ASP A 263 -23.94 7.10 6.55
C ASP A 263 -23.68 6.47 7.93
N TYR A 264 -22.83 5.43 8.01
CA TYR A 264 -22.45 4.78 9.27
C TYR A 264 -21.04 4.19 9.19
N TRP A 265 -20.10 4.82 9.89
CA TRP A 265 -18.69 4.44 9.91
C TRP A 265 -18.04 4.72 11.27
N SER A 266 -16.91 4.11 11.54
CA SER A 266 -16.03 4.51 12.64
C SER A 266 -14.57 4.46 12.23
N LEU A 267 -13.78 5.39 12.76
CA LEU A 267 -12.35 5.47 12.55
C LEU A 267 -11.66 5.52 13.91
N GLY A 268 -10.54 4.82 14.06
CA GLY A 268 -9.83 4.81 15.33
C GLY A 268 -8.59 3.95 15.32
N VAL A 269 -8.23 3.51 16.51
CA VAL A 269 -7.16 2.54 16.75
C VAL A 269 -7.61 1.45 17.71
N ILE A 270 -7.02 0.28 17.58
CA ILE A 270 -7.21 -0.88 18.47
C ILE A 270 -5.85 -1.36 18.96
N THR A 271 -5.78 -1.92 20.16
CA THR A 271 -4.57 -2.64 20.59
C THR A 271 -4.30 -3.87 19.73
N GLU A 272 -3.04 -4.19 19.46
CA GLU A 272 -2.65 -5.41 18.75
C GLU A 272 -3.10 -6.69 19.47
N SER A 273 -3.23 -6.69 20.81
CA SER A 273 -3.79 -7.82 21.56
C SER A 273 -5.33 -7.83 21.65
N GLY A 274 -6.03 -6.90 21.00
CA GLY A 274 -7.49 -6.79 21.10
C GLY A 274 -8.17 -8.07 20.60
N THR A 275 -9.30 -8.47 21.18
CA THR A 275 -10.08 -9.58 20.58
C THR A 275 -10.65 -9.14 19.23
N ARG A 276 -10.79 -10.06 18.28
CA ARG A 276 -11.43 -9.84 16.97
C ARG A 276 -12.72 -10.64 16.82
N LYS A 277 -13.05 -11.43 17.84
CA LYS A 277 -14.16 -12.38 17.81
C LYS A 277 -15.29 -11.92 18.73
N GLY A 278 -16.50 -11.85 18.18
CA GLY A 278 -17.75 -11.46 18.86
C GLY A 278 -17.75 -10.03 19.41
N ASP A 279 -18.86 -9.61 20.04
CA ASP A 279 -19.14 -8.22 20.42
C ASP A 279 -18.17 -7.55 21.42
N SER A 280 -17.29 -8.33 22.04
CA SER A 280 -16.40 -7.87 23.11
C SER A 280 -15.21 -7.02 22.63
N PHE A 281 -14.96 -6.91 21.32
CA PHE A 281 -13.79 -6.19 20.80
C PHE A 281 -13.80 -4.68 21.05
N TRP A 282 -14.98 -4.07 21.20
CA TRP A 282 -15.09 -2.63 21.40
C TRP A 282 -14.43 -2.12 22.70
N GLY A 283 -14.21 -2.98 23.69
CA GLY A 283 -13.53 -2.62 24.93
C GLY A 283 -12.06 -2.22 24.77
N SER A 284 -11.45 -2.53 23.62
CA SER A 284 -10.03 -2.26 23.32
C SER A 284 -9.83 -1.24 22.18
N VAL A 285 -10.88 -0.49 21.84
CA VAL A 285 -10.91 0.41 20.67
C VAL A 285 -11.09 1.87 21.09
N TRP A 286 -10.28 2.76 20.54
CA TRP A 286 -10.40 4.21 20.68
C TRP A 286 -10.77 4.81 19.33
N ARG A 287 -12.05 5.18 19.17
CA ARG A 287 -12.63 5.55 17.88
C ARG A 287 -13.55 6.77 17.94
N LEU A 288 -13.66 7.44 16.81
CA LEU A 288 -14.77 8.31 16.47
C LEU A 288 -15.82 7.49 15.72
N ASN A 289 -17.07 7.53 16.20
CA ASN A 289 -18.21 6.92 15.53
C ASN A 289 -19.05 8.02 14.88
N TYR A 290 -19.49 7.79 13.66
CA TYR A 290 -20.45 8.63 12.95
C TYR A 290 -21.62 7.77 12.48
N ASP A 291 -22.80 8.10 12.98
CA ASP A 291 -24.10 7.57 12.55
C ASP A 291 -25.01 8.74 12.16
N LYS A 292 -25.41 8.83 10.90
CA LYS A 292 -26.30 9.88 10.40
C LYS A 292 -27.63 9.99 11.15
N ASN A 293 -28.14 8.89 11.70
CA ASN A 293 -29.43 8.87 12.39
C ASN A 293 -29.31 9.21 13.88
N HIS A 294 -28.14 8.99 14.49
CA HIS A 294 -27.98 9.01 15.95
C HIS A 294 -26.81 9.88 16.46
N SER A 295 -26.05 10.55 15.58
CA SER A 295 -24.90 11.37 16.00
C SER A 295 -25.32 12.66 16.70
N PHE A 296 -24.77 12.86 17.91
CA PHE A 296 -24.95 14.08 18.69
C PHE A 296 -24.18 15.28 18.11
N THR A 297 -23.12 15.02 17.34
CA THR A 297 -22.29 16.00 16.61
C THR A 297 -21.30 15.24 15.70
N PRO A 298 -21.02 15.72 14.47
CA PRO A 298 -21.57 16.91 13.81
C PRO A 298 -22.92 16.60 13.15
N LYS A 299 -23.84 17.60 13.15
CA LYS A 299 -25.08 17.54 12.35
C LYS A 299 -24.82 17.69 10.84
N GLU A 300 -23.63 18.18 10.49
CA GLU A 300 -23.18 18.34 9.12
C GLU A 300 -22.44 17.09 8.63
N LYS A 301 -22.64 16.76 7.36
CA LYS A 301 -22.10 15.56 6.74
C LYS A 301 -20.59 15.68 6.59
N LEU A 302 -19.84 14.91 7.39
CA LEU A 302 -18.40 14.80 7.26
C LEU A 302 -18.01 14.21 5.90
N GLN A 303 -16.99 14.78 5.26
CA GLN A 303 -16.48 14.28 3.98
C GLN A 303 -15.07 13.71 4.12
N ARG A 304 -14.24 14.32 4.96
CA ARG A 304 -12.83 13.94 5.16
C ARG A 304 -12.45 14.12 6.62
N VAL A 305 -11.93 13.06 7.23
CA VAL A 305 -11.53 13.05 8.63
C VAL A 305 -10.06 12.68 8.72
N ARG A 306 -9.28 13.50 9.44
CA ARG A 306 -7.93 13.16 9.85
C ARG A 306 -7.98 12.42 11.17
N VAL A 307 -7.29 11.29 11.24
CA VAL A 307 -6.95 10.62 12.49
C VAL A 307 -5.47 10.90 12.77
N GLN A 308 -5.18 11.41 13.96
CA GLN A 308 -3.83 11.63 14.44
C GLN A 308 -3.61 10.85 15.73
N LEU A 309 -2.67 9.92 15.71
CA LEU A 309 -2.19 9.18 16.87
C LEU A 309 -0.90 9.85 17.36
N ASP A 310 -0.91 10.36 18.58
CA ASP A 310 0.28 10.72 19.33
C ASP A 310 0.49 9.62 20.37
N TRP A 311 1.28 8.61 20.00
CA TRP A 311 1.47 7.43 20.83
C TRP A 311 2.21 7.79 22.12
N ASP A 312 3.24 8.64 22.02
CA ASP A 312 4.09 9.03 23.14
C ASP A 312 3.33 9.82 24.22
N ARG A 313 2.36 10.65 23.81
CA ARG A 313 1.48 11.39 24.74
C ARG A 313 0.16 10.70 25.02
N GLY A 314 -0.09 9.55 24.40
CA GLY A 314 -1.30 8.78 24.62
C GLY A 314 -2.57 9.46 24.11
N LYS A 315 -2.56 10.04 22.91
CA LYS A 315 -3.71 10.76 22.35
C LYS A 315 -4.10 10.27 20.97
N VAL A 316 -5.40 10.20 20.73
CA VAL A 316 -5.99 10.00 19.40
C VAL A 316 -6.94 11.16 19.13
N THR A 317 -6.60 11.96 18.12
CA THR A 317 -7.32 13.18 17.78
C THR A 317 -7.96 13.05 16.40
N PHE A 318 -9.22 13.47 16.31
CA PHE A 318 -10.02 13.46 15.09
C PHE A 318 -10.34 14.89 14.68
N THR A 319 -10.12 15.21 13.40
CA THR A 319 -10.32 16.56 12.85
C THR A 319 -11.05 16.48 11.52
N ASP A 320 -12.03 17.35 11.30
CA ASP A 320 -12.63 17.53 9.98
C ASP A 320 -11.68 18.36 9.11
N LEU A 321 -11.24 17.78 7.99
CA LEU A 321 -10.28 18.42 7.09
C LEU A 321 -10.90 19.50 6.20
N LEU A 322 -12.23 19.51 6.03
CA LEU A 322 -12.87 20.56 5.22
C LEU A 322 -13.01 21.86 6.00
N THR A 323 -13.48 21.78 7.24
CA THR A 323 -13.69 22.95 8.10
C THR A 323 -12.49 23.25 9.01
N SER A 324 -11.50 22.36 9.04
CA SER A 324 -10.39 22.38 10.00
C SER A 324 -10.87 22.39 11.46
N THR A 325 -12.04 21.80 11.73
CA THR A 325 -12.64 21.77 13.07
C THR A 325 -12.20 20.54 13.84
N HIS A 326 -11.92 20.74 15.12
CA HIS A 326 -11.68 19.65 16.05
C HIS A 326 -12.97 18.87 16.29
N LEU A 327 -12.95 17.55 16.06
CA LEU A 327 -14.11 16.69 16.27
C LEU A 327 -14.08 16.04 17.66
N HIS A 328 -12.98 15.36 17.98
CA HIS A 328 -12.86 14.64 19.25
C HIS A 328 -11.39 14.33 19.58
N THR A 329 -11.07 14.22 20.86
CA THR A 329 -9.79 13.70 21.35
C THR A 329 -10.04 12.65 22.42
N ILE A 330 -9.39 11.51 22.26
CA ILE A 330 -9.37 10.43 23.23
C ILE A 330 -7.96 10.39 23.85
N THR A 331 -7.89 10.31 25.17
CA THR A 331 -6.62 10.17 25.89
C THR A 331 -6.55 8.79 26.53
N HIS A 332 -5.46 8.07 26.30
CA HIS A 332 -5.21 6.74 26.85
C HIS A 332 -3.70 6.46 26.96
N THR A 333 -3.26 5.77 28.00
CA THR A 333 -1.86 5.37 28.15
C THR A 333 -1.60 4.06 27.41
N PHE A 334 -1.13 4.16 26.16
CA PHE A 334 -0.78 2.98 25.37
C PHE A 334 0.44 2.28 25.95
N THR A 335 0.32 0.98 26.21
CA THR A 335 1.41 0.12 26.70
C THR A 335 1.89 -0.89 25.66
N GLN A 336 1.17 -0.99 24.55
CA GLN A 336 1.42 -1.94 23.47
C GLN A 336 1.20 -1.28 22.12
N ARG A 337 1.59 -2.00 21.06
CA ARG A 337 1.37 -1.59 19.68
C ARG A 337 -0.13 -1.42 19.41
N VAL A 338 -0.48 -0.38 18.67
CA VAL A 338 -1.85 -0.10 18.24
C VAL A 338 -1.95 -0.10 16.72
N LEU A 339 -3.06 -0.60 16.19
CA LEU A 339 -3.35 -0.72 14.77
C LEU A 339 -4.45 0.27 14.39
N PRO A 340 -4.37 0.97 13.24
CA PRO A 340 -5.50 1.69 12.67
C PRO A 340 -6.72 0.78 12.54
N LEU A 341 -7.90 1.28 12.86
CA LEU A 341 -9.16 0.55 12.77
C LEU A 341 -10.17 1.33 11.92
N PHE A 342 -10.77 0.63 10.98
CA PHE A 342 -11.79 1.13 10.08
C PHE A 342 -13.04 0.26 10.19
N TYR A 343 -14.17 0.89 10.51
CA TYR A 343 -15.48 0.27 10.52
C TYR A 343 -16.32 0.90 9.42
N ASN A 344 -16.89 0.10 8.52
CA ASN A 344 -17.78 0.62 7.48
C ASN A 344 -19.01 -0.26 7.31
N TYR A 345 -20.17 0.26 7.70
CA TYR A 345 -21.44 -0.41 7.43
C TYR A 345 -22.00 -0.06 6.05
N SER A 346 -21.54 1.04 5.44
CA SER A 346 -22.08 1.55 4.18
C SER A 346 -21.52 0.84 2.95
N VAL A 347 -22.31 0.85 1.87
CA VAL A 347 -21.84 0.49 0.52
C VAL A 347 -20.91 1.55 -0.08
N HIS A 348 -20.94 2.79 0.45
CA HIS A 348 -19.99 3.81 0.04
C HIS A 348 -18.63 3.54 0.71
N PRO A 349 -17.53 3.53 -0.05
CA PRO A 349 -16.23 3.18 0.49
C PRO A 349 -15.70 4.26 1.44
N LEU A 350 -15.01 3.82 2.50
CA LEU A 350 -14.02 4.66 3.17
C LEU A 350 -12.71 4.56 2.37
N ARG A 351 -12.05 5.68 2.10
CA ARG A 351 -10.80 5.71 1.33
C ARG A 351 -9.71 6.49 2.05
N ILE A 352 -8.61 5.84 2.35
CA ILE A 352 -7.37 6.45 2.86
C ILE A 352 -6.79 7.31 1.74
N LEU A 353 -6.51 8.58 2.05
CA LEU A 353 -6.00 9.53 1.10
C LEU A 353 -4.45 9.49 1.05
N PRO A 354 -3.86 9.54 -0.15
CA PRO A 354 -2.41 9.60 -0.29
C PRO A 354 -1.88 10.96 0.15
N VAL A 355 -0.64 10.95 0.64
CA VAL A 355 0.14 12.13 1.02
C VAL A 355 1.26 12.31 0.01
N LYS A 356 1.57 13.56 -0.34
CA LYS A 356 2.72 13.86 -1.20
C LYS A 356 4.01 13.66 -0.41
N PRO A 357 4.91 12.74 -0.81
CA PRO A 357 6.21 12.63 -0.19
C PRO A 357 7.05 13.88 -0.51
N SER A 358 7.93 14.26 0.41
CA SER A 358 8.92 15.32 0.18
C SER A 358 10.30 14.79 0.55
N VAL A 359 11.33 15.18 -0.20
CA VAL A 359 12.72 14.85 0.11
C VAL A 359 13.49 16.14 0.33
N THR A 360 14.24 16.17 1.42
CA THR A 360 15.12 17.28 1.79
C THR A 360 16.57 16.88 1.53
N VAL A 361 17.33 17.78 0.91
CA VAL A 361 18.77 17.62 0.72
C VAL A 361 19.46 18.23 1.93
N GLU A 362 20.17 17.42 2.69
CA GLU A 362 21.01 17.91 3.79
C GLU A 362 22.18 18.71 3.20
N GLN A 363 22.26 20.00 3.53
CA GLN A 363 23.42 20.81 3.21
C GLN A 363 24.45 20.63 4.30
N HIS A 364 25.55 19.93 3.98
CA HIS A 364 26.72 19.94 4.85
C HIS A 364 27.44 21.28 4.69
N SER A 365 27.54 22.02 5.80
CA SER A 365 28.32 23.26 5.90
C SER A 365 29.79 22.98 6.15
#